data_AF-A0A941ZR01-F1
#
_entry.id   AF-A0A941ZR01-F1
#
_cell.length_a   1.000
_cell.length_b   1.000
_cell.length_c   1.000
_cell.angle_alpha   90.00
_cell.angle_beta   90.00
_cell.angle_gamma   90.00
#
_symmetry.space_group_name_H-M   'P 1'
#
loop_
_entity.id
_entity.type
_entity.pdbx_description
1 polymer ?
#
loop_
_entity_poly.entity_id
_entity_poly.type
_entity_poly.pdbx_seq_one_letter_code
_entity_poly.pdbx_strand_id
1 'polypeptide(L)'
;MQKNWSELTREQKREARMKNWLAGTGIKFRDAKAERMYKERAMRQKKVMMCEIPDRVPVQMPSGNFPAYYSGYNMKRVMNDYEALERSWLKFMEDFYDDMDSFMGPGLVHSAPVMEIIDYKSYTWPGHGLGDDVNSFQFVEEAIMEASEYDALIEDPSDFSFRVL
;
A
#
# COMPACT_ATOMS: atom_id res chain seq x y z
N MET A 1 2.31 -10.35 -37.24
CA MET A 1 1.10 -9.92 -36.51
C MET A 1 1.36 -10.06 -35.02
N GLN A 2 1.24 -8.99 -34.24
CA GLN A 2 1.21 -9.11 -32.78
C GLN A 2 -0.04 -9.90 -32.39
N LYS A 3 0.12 -10.98 -31.61
CA LYS A 3 -1.01 -11.75 -31.08
C LYS A 3 -1.87 -10.86 -30.18
N ASN A 4 -3.18 -11.04 -30.20
CA ASN A 4 -4.08 -10.33 -29.30
C ASN A 4 -3.82 -10.76 -27.84
N TRP A 5 -4.05 -9.87 -26.87
CA TRP A 5 -3.76 -10.14 -25.46
C TRP A 5 -4.49 -11.39 -24.92
N SER A 6 -5.73 -11.61 -25.35
CA SER A 6 -6.53 -12.79 -24.99
C SER A 6 -5.89 -14.10 -25.45
N GLU A 7 -5.14 -14.08 -26.56
CA GLU A 7 -4.51 -15.24 -27.19
C GLU A 7 -3.13 -15.58 -26.60
N LEU A 8 -2.59 -14.71 -25.74
CA LEU A 8 -1.31 -14.94 -25.09
C LEU A 8 -1.42 -15.95 -23.96
N THR A 9 -0.42 -16.83 -23.87
CA THR A 9 -0.27 -17.75 -22.73
C THR A 9 0.02 -16.96 -21.44
N ARG A 10 -0.11 -17.61 -20.29
CA ARG A 10 0.24 -17.02 -18.98
C ARG A 10 1.68 -16.48 -18.96
N GLU A 11 2.62 -17.22 -19.55
CA GLU A 11 4.03 -16.87 -19.62
C GLU A 11 4.27 -15.65 -20.50
N GLN A 12 3.67 -15.62 -21.69
CA GLN A 12 3.75 -14.48 -22.60
C GLN A 12 3.16 -13.21 -21.97
N LYS A 13 2.02 -13.33 -21.25
CA LYS A 13 1.43 -12.22 -20.49
C LYS A 13 2.36 -11.73 -19.38
N ARG A 14 3.03 -12.65 -18.66
CA ARG A 14 4.02 -12.31 -17.63
C ARG A 14 5.21 -11.58 -18.24
N GLU A 15 5.78 -12.10 -19.32
CA GLU A 15 6.91 -11.47 -20.01
C GLU A 15 6.57 -10.09 -20.55
N ALA A 16 5.38 -9.92 -21.14
CA ALA A 16 4.91 -8.62 -21.60
C ALA A 16 4.81 -7.61 -20.45
N ARG A 17 4.24 -8.02 -19.31
CA ARG A 17 4.19 -7.18 -18.09
C ARG A 17 5.59 -6.84 -17.58
N MET A 18 6.48 -7.82 -17.50
CA MET A 18 7.86 -7.61 -17.05
C MET A 18 8.62 -6.66 -17.98
N LYS A 19 8.47 -6.81 -19.30
CA LYS A 19 9.07 -5.91 -20.29
C LYS A 19 8.55 -4.49 -20.13
N ASN A 20 7.24 -4.33 -19.97
CA ASN A 20 6.61 -3.02 -19.77
C ASN A 20 7.10 -2.35 -18.48
N TRP A 21 7.19 -3.12 -17.40
CA TRP A 21 7.68 -2.64 -16.12
C TRP A 21 9.17 -2.25 -16.18
N LEU A 22 10.05 -3.10 -16.72
CA LEU A 22 11.47 -2.79 -16.89
C LEU A 22 11.71 -1.56 -17.79
N ALA A 23 10.85 -1.35 -18.79
CA ALA A 23 10.95 -0.18 -19.66
C ALA A 23 10.57 1.12 -18.93
N GLY A 24 9.84 1.05 -17.82
CA GLY A 24 9.32 2.24 -17.12
C GLY A 24 8.29 2.99 -17.97
N THR A 25 7.48 2.27 -18.75
CA THR A 25 6.52 2.87 -19.68
C THR A 25 5.57 3.83 -18.93
N GLY A 26 5.53 5.09 -19.38
CA GLY A 26 4.71 6.14 -18.78
C GLY A 26 5.38 6.92 -17.64
N ILE A 27 6.59 6.51 -17.20
CA ILE A 27 7.34 7.23 -16.17
C ILE A 27 8.12 8.38 -16.81
N LYS A 28 7.98 9.58 -16.25
CA LYS A 28 8.83 10.73 -16.57
C LYS A 28 9.98 10.78 -15.57
N PHE A 29 11.14 10.25 -15.93
CA PHE A 29 12.33 10.32 -15.09
C PHE A 29 12.83 11.76 -14.99
N ARG A 30 13.20 12.18 -13.77
CA ARG A 30 13.73 13.53 -13.53
C ARG A 30 15.11 13.76 -14.15
N ASP A 31 15.92 12.70 -14.27
CA ASP A 31 17.26 12.71 -14.82
C ASP A 31 17.71 11.29 -15.23
N ALA A 32 18.86 11.17 -15.90
CA ALA A 32 19.43 9.89 -16.34
C ALA A 32 19.87 8.99 -15.18
N LYS A 33 20.24 9.56 -14.01
CA LYS A 33 20.61 8.79 -12.83
C LYS A 33 19.38 8.06 -12.28
N ALA A 34 18.24 8.74 -12.19
CA ALA A 34 16.97 8.19 -11.74
C ALA A 34 16.47 7.07 -12.66
N GLU A 35 16.57 7.24 -13.99
CA GLU A 35 16.24 6.18 -14.95
C GLU A 35 17.12 4.94 -14.76
N ARG A 36 18.43 5.14 -14.61
CA ARG A 36 19.38 4.04 -14.37
C ARG A 36 19.05 3.29 -13.07
N MET A 37 18.86 4.02 -11.97
CA MET A 37 18.53 3.44 -10.66
C MET A 37 17.21 2.67 -10.70
N TYR A 38 16.20 3.18 -11.39
CA TYR A 38 14.93 2.48 -11.60
C TYR A 38 15.15 1.14 -12.32
N LYS A 39 15.86 1.15 -13.45
CA LYS A 39 16.12 -0.06 -14.24
C LYS A 39 16.90 -1.11 -13.46
N GLU A 40 17.91 -0.69 -12.69
CA GLU A 40 18.68 -1.58 -11.81
C GLU A 40 17.78 -2.24 -10.76
N ARG A 41 16.96 -1.47 -10.04
CA ARG A 41 16.03 -1.98 -9.02
C ARG A 41 14.95 -2.88 -9.60
N ALA A 42 14.32 -2.48 -10.70
CA ALA A 42 13.29 -3.27 -11.38
C ALA A 42 13.87 -4.61 -11.89
N MET A 43 15.09 -4.60 -12.43
CA MET A 43 15.75 -5.83 -12.87
C MET A 43 16.09 -6.75 -11.69
N ARG A 44 16.58 -6.20 -10.58
CA ARG A 44 16.85 -6.95 -9.34
C ARG A 44 15.59 -7.65 -8.85
N GLN A 45 14.49 -6.92 -8.74
CA GLN A 45 13.21 -7.45 -8.30
C GLN A 45 12.65 -8.49 -9.27
N LYS A 46 12.71 -8.26 -10.59
CA LYS A 46 12.34 -9.27 -11.59
C LYS A 46 13.10 -10.58 -11.38
N LYS A 47 14.42 -10.52 -11.23
CA LYS A 47 15.26 -11.72 -11.06
C LYS A 47 14.84 -12.52 -9.84
N VAL A 48 14.63 -11.84 -8.70
CA VAL A 48 14.14 -12.50 -7.47
C VAL A 48 12.78 -13.15 -7.69
N MET A 49 11.83 -12.48 -8.33
CA MET A 49 10.50 -13.04 -8.65
C MET A 49 10.55 -14.25 -9.59
N MET A 50 11.61 -14.37 -10.39
CA MET A 50 11.83 -15.46 -11.33
C MET A 50 12.74 -16.56 -10.76
N CYS A 51 13.13 -16.47 -9.48
CA CYS A 51 14.08 -17.36 -8.83
C CYS A 51 15.46 -17.40 -9.50
N GLU A 52 15.90 -16.28 -10.07
CA GLU A 52 17.23 -16.08 -10.66
C GLU A 52 18.16 -15.33 -9.68
N ILE A 53 19.48 -15.41 -9.90
CA ILE A 53 20.48 -14.72 -9.08
C ILE A 53 20.54 -13.22 -9.46
N PRO A 54 20.16 -12.29 -8.55
CA PRO A 54 20.29 -10.84 -8.76
C PRO A 54 21.74 -10.37 -8.61
N ASP A 55 21.99 -9.10 -8.90
CA ASP A 55 23.27 -8.43 -8.66
C ASP A 55 23.60 -8.26 -7.17
N ARG A 56 22.57 -8.09 -6.32
CA ARG A 56 22.62 -8.14 -4.86
C ARG A 56 21.26 -8.53 -4.29
N VAL A 57 21.21 -8.86 -3.00
CA VAL A 57 19.94 -9.08 -2.28
C VAL A 57 19.13 -7.78 -2.27
N PRO A 58 17.86 -7.77 -2.73
CA PRO A 58 17.02 -6.58 -2.67
C PRO A 58 16.67 -6.22 -1.23
N VAL A 59 16.68 -4.93 -0.90
CA VAL A 59 16.32 -4.41 0.43
C VAL A 59 14.96 -3.73 0.36
N GLN A 60 14.01 -4.24 1.14
CA GLN A 60 12.72 -3.64 1.39
C GLN A 60 12.43 -3.65 2.88
N MET A 61 12.14 -2.49 3.45
CA MET A 61 11.80 -2.35 4.86
C MET A 61 10.28 -2.22 5.01
N PRO A 62 9.61 -3.05 5.83
CA PRO A 62 8.21 -2.86 6.17
C PRO A 62 8.09 -1.70 7.16
N SER A 63 8.16 -0.47 6.66
CA SER A 63 8.18 0.74 7.49
C SER A 63 6.85 1.02 8.20
N GLY A 64 5.74 0.45 7.75
CA GLY A 64 4.42 0.68 8.35
C GLY A 64 4.13 2.17 8.50
N ASN A 65 3.76 2.59 9.71
CA ASN A 65 3.47 3.98 10.04
C ASN A 65 4.72 4.81 10.44
N PHE A 66 5.91 4.21 10.41
CA PHE A 66 7.16 4.88 10.81
C PHE A 66 7.41 6.22 10.09
N PRO A 67 7.12 6.40 8.79
CA PRO A 67 7.36 7.68 8.12
C PRO A 67 6.65 8.86 8.79
N ALA A 68 5.46 8.65 9.37
CA ALA A 68 4.75 9.68 10.13
C ALA A 68 5.61 10.19 11.31
N TYR A 69 6.08 9.26 12.15
CA TYR A 69 6.92 9.55 13.32
C TYR A 69 8.29 10.12 12.95
N TYR A 70 8.91 9.58 11.90
CA TYR A 70 10.19 10.05 11.40
C TYR A 70 10.15 11.53 10.97
N SER A 71 9.01 11.99 10.46
CA SER A 71 8.80 13.38 10.08
C SER A 71 8.35 14.30 11.24
N GLY A 72 8.20 13.76 12.45
CA GLY A 72 7.77 14.50 13.64
C GLY A 72 6.25 14.59 13.82
N TYR A 73 5.47 13.85 13.02
CA TYR A 73 4.03 13.71 13.19
C TYR A 73 3.65 12.41 13.91
N ASN A 74 2.39 12.27 14.28
CA ASN A 74 1.82 11.03 14.81
C ASN A 74 0.74 10.49 13.87
N MET A 75 0.26 9.28 14.16
CA MET A 75 -0.77 8.62 13.35
C MET A 75 -2.06 9.44 13.25
N LYS A 76 -2.55 10.00 14.37
CA LYS A 76 -3.73 10.88 14.38
C LYS A 76 -3.62 12.02 13.37
N ARG A 77 -2.47 12.71 13.32
CA ARG A 77 -2.25 13.83 12.40
C ARG A 77 -2.33 13.37 10.95
N VAL A 78 -1.60 12.32 10.58
CA VAL A 78 -1.53 11.90 9.17
C VAL A 78 -2.82 11.23 8.66
N MET A 79 -3.67 10.72 9.56
CA MET A 79 -5.01 10.24 9.21
C MET A 79 -6.00 11.38 8.89
N ASN A 80 -5.74 12.60 9.37
CA ASN A 80 -6.62 13.76 9.22
C ASN A 80 -6.07 14.82 8.26
N ASP A 81 -4.75 14.92 8.12
CA ASP A 81 -4.05 15.87 7.25
C ASP A 81 -3.28 15.10 6.18
N TYR A 82 -3.88 15.04 4.98
CA TYR A 82 -3.31 14.33 3.83
C TYR A 82 -2.03 14.97 3.30
N GLU A 83 -1.84 16.27 3.48
CA GLU A 83 -0.59 16.91 3.09
C GLU A 83 0.53 16.53 4.08
N ALA A 84 0.22 16.42 5.37
CA ALA A 84 1.18 15.89 6.35
C ALA A 84 1.54 14.43 6.03
N LEU A 85 0.56 13.62 5.62
CA LEU A 85 0.79 12.24 5.18
C LEU A 85 1.74 12.18 3.98
N GLU A 86 1.47 12.97 2.94
CA GLU A 86 2.31 13.04 1.74
C GLU A 86 3.74 13.49 2.09
N ARG A 87 3.88 14.60 2.82
CA ARG A 87 5.19 15.14 3.26
C ARG A 87 5.99 14.11 4.05
N SER A 88 5.33 13.36 4.94
CA SER A 88 5.98 12.33 5.76
C SER A 88 6.60 11.22 4.90
N TRP A 89 5.82 10.69 3.95
CA TRP A 89 6.25 9.60 3.09
C TRP A 89 7.28 10.05 2.06
N LEU A 90 7.13 11.24 1.47
CA LEU A 90 8.13 11.80 0.56
C LEU A 90 9.46 12.01 1.28
N LYS A 91 9.46 12.61 2.48
CA LYS A 91 10.67 12.79 3.28
C LYS A 91 11.37 11.46 3.55
N PHE A 92 10.63 10.45 4.01
CA PHE A 92 11.20 9.13 4.26
C PHE A 92 11.78 8.50 2.99
N MET A 93 11.07 8.61 1.86
CA MET A 93 11.57 8.10 0.59
C MET A 93 12.83 8.83 0.11
N GLU A 94 12.91 10.15 0.30
CA GLU A 94 14.06 10.95 -0.08
C GLU A 94 15.28 10.68 0.79
N ASP A 95 15.11 10.52 2.10
CA ASP A 95 16.22 10.30 3.03
C ASP A 95 16.81 8.88 2.93
N PHE A 96 15.99 7.88 2.59
CA PHE A 96 16.41 6.47 2.50
C PHE A 96 16.50 5.94 1.06
N TYR A 97 16.44 6.81 0.05
CA TYR A 97 16.34 6.39 -1.35
C TYR A 97 17.53 5.54 -1.81
N ASP A 98 18.72 5.72 -1.25
CA ASP A 98 19.94 5.00 -1.63
C ASP A 98 20.02 3.60 -0.97
N ASP A 99 19.41 3.42 0.21
CA ASP A 99 19.44 2.18 0.98
C ASP A 99 18.35 1.18 0.57
N MET A 100 17.20 1.69 0.10
CA MET A 100 16.03 0.87 -0.19
C MET A 100 15.79 0.70 -1.70
N ASP A 101 15.45 -0.53 -2.10
CA ASP A 101 15.14 -0.87 -3.49
C ASP A 101 13.66 -0.70 -3.83
N SER A 102 12.78 -0.69 -2.82
CA SER A 102 11.35 -0.41 -2.94
C SER A 102 10.82 0.27 -1.69
N PHE A 103 9.76 1.06 -1.86
CA PHE A 103 9.05 1.75 -0.78
C PHE A 103 7.58 1.36 -0.78
N MET A 104 6.99 1.35 0.42
CA MET A 104 5.56 1.20 0.61
C MET A 104 4.93 2.57 0.80
N GLY A 105 3.96 2.93 -0.04
CA GLY A 105 3.18 4.15 0.11
C GLY A 105 2.26 4.11 1.34
N PRO A 106 1.58 5.22 1.68
CA PRO A 106 0.75 5.34 2.87
C PRO A 106 -0.61 4.62 2.76
N GLY A 107 -0.75 3.60 1.91
CA GLY A 107 -2.04 2.96 1.61
C GLY A 107 -2.71 2.24 2.80
N LEU A 108 -1.99 2.05 3.90
CA LEU A 108 -2.50 1.48 5.15
C LEU A 108 -2.86 2.54 6.20
N VAL A 109 -2.67 3.83 5.89
CA VAL A 109 -3.17 4.93 6.73
C VAL A 109 -4.57 5.28 6.24
N HIS A 110 -5.57 4.77 6.94
CA HIS A 110 -6.97 5.06 6.62
C HIS A 110 -7.34 6.51 6.95
N SER A 111 -8.24 7.08 6.17
CA SER A 111 -8.76 8.43 6.39
C SER A 111 -9.70 8.44 7.59
N ALA A 112 -9.31 9.15 8.66
CA ALA A 112 -10.18 9.33 9.83
C ALA A 112 -11.52 10.00 9.43
N PRO A 113 -11.55 11.12 8.67
CA PRO A 113 -12.81 11.75 8.29
C PRO A 113 -13.76 10.84 7.50
N VAL A 114 -13.24 10.00 6.61
CA VAL A 114 -14.08 9.07 5.85
C VAL A 114 -14.65 7.98 6.76
N MET A 115 -13.83 7.43 7.66
CA MET A 115 -14.27 6.43 8.62
C MET A 115 -15.33 6.98 9.59
N GLU A 116 -15.21 8.24 10.00
CA GLU A 116 -16.22 8.93 10.82
C GLU A 116 -17.54 9.14 10.05
N ILE A 117 -17.48 9.54 8.77
CA ILE A 117 -18.68 9.78 7.96
C ILE A 117 -19.51 8.50 7.76
N ILE A 118 -18.84 7.36 7.60
CA ILE A 118 -19.53 6.07 7.41
C ILE A 118 -19.82 5.35 8.73
N ASP A 119 -19.53 5.98 9.87
CA ASP A 119 -19.67 5.38 11.20
C ASP A 119 -19.00 3.99 11.28
N TYR A 120 -17.74 3.91 10.86
CA TYR A 120 -17.03 2.62 10.76
C TYR A 120 -16.81 1.99 12.14
N LYS A 121 -17.37 0.80 12.39
CA LYS A 121 -17.43 0.21 13.74
C LYS A 121 -16.34 -0.81 14.04
N SER A 122 -15.77 -1.44 13.03
CA SER A 122 -14.80 -2.53 13.25
C SER A 122 -13.47 -2.05 13.86
N TYR A 123 -13.16 -0.75 13.78
CA TYR A 123 -11.94 -0.16 14.32
C TYR A 123 -12.22 0.97 15.30
N THR A 124 -11.35 1.10 16.29
CA THR A 124 -11.03 2.37 16.93
C THR A 124 -9.65 2.83 16.49
N TRP A 125 -9.40 4.13 16.49
CA TRP A 125 -8.18 4.74 16.00
C TRP A 125 -7.78 5.95 16.85
N PRO A 126 -6.55 6.49 16.68
CA PRO A 126 -6.09 7.63 17.45
C PRO A 126 -7.01 8.84 17.29
N GLY A 127 -7.56 9.33 18.41
CA GLY A 127 -8.55 10.41 18.43
C GLY A 127 -10.01 9.95 18.27
N HIS A 128 -10.26 8.66 18.09
CA HIS A 128 -11.59 8.05 18.00
C HIS A 128 -11.60 6.69 18.70
N GLY A 129 -11.79 6.70 20.02
CA GLY A 129 -11.75 5.52 20.89
C GLY A 129 -10.35 5.17 21.43
N LEU A 130 -9.28 5.57 20.74
CA LEU A 130 -7.90 5.46 21.24
C LEU A 130 -7.31 6.83 21.61
N GLY A 131 -6.28 6.82 22.45
CA GLY A 131 -5.51 8.01 22.77
C GLY A 131 -4.83 8.62 21.55
N ASP A 132 -4.58 9.93 21.59
CA ASP A 132 -4.08 10.71 20.46
C ASP A 132 -2.71 10.25 19.93
N ASP A 133 -1.86 9.71 20.81
CA ASP A 133 -0.49 9.28 20.49
C ASP A 133 -0.34 7.76 20.30
N VAL A 134 -1.45 7.05 20.05
CA VAL A 134 -1.41 5.64 19.67
C VAL A 134 -0.98 5.49 18.20
N ASN A 135 -0.19 4.44 17.90
CA ASN A 135 0.42 4.22 16.58
C ASN A 135 -0.24 3.10 15.75
N SER A 136 -1.43 2.67 16.15
CA SER A 136 -2.16 1.58 15.53
C SER A 136 -3.66 1.85 15.51
N PHE A 137 -4.35 1.07 14.67
CA PHE A 137 -5.76 0.78 14.83
C PHE A 137 -5.93 -0.29 15.91
N GLN A 138 -7.11 -0.35 16.51
CA GLN A 138 -7.51 -1.45 17.38
C GLN A 138 -8.82 -2.03 16.85
N PHE A 139 -8.82 -3.35 16.61
CA PHE A 139 -10.04 -4.08 16.28
C PHE A 139 -10.98 -4.08 17.49
N VAL A 140 -12.24 -3.76 17.24
CA VAL A 140 -13.31 -3.88 18.23
C VAL A 140 -13.94 -5.26 18.05
N GLU A 141 -13.53 -6.21 18.90
CA GLU A 141 -14.01 -7.60 18.87
C GLU A 141 -15.35 -7.75 19.63
N GLU A 142 -16.37 -7.04 19.19
CA GLU A 142 -17.75 -7.25 19.68
C GLU A 142 -18.43 -8.43 18.95
N ALA A 143 -19.62 -8.85 19.38
CA ALA A 143 -20.39 -9.85 18.63
C ALA A 143 -20.86 -9.23 17.31
N ILE A 144 -20.06 -9.45 16.27
CA ILE A 144 -20.20 -8.76 14.97
C ILE A 144 -21.38 -9.29 14.14
N MET A 145 -21.89 -10.49 14.45
CA MET A 145 -22.99 -11.12 13.72
C MET A 145 -23.70 -12.17 14.57
N GLU A 146 -25.03 -12.13 14.59
CA GLU A 146 -25.90 -13.12 15.20
C GLU A 146 -26.24 -14.28 14.25
N ALA A 147 -26.64 -15.43 14.80
CA ALA A 147 -27.02 -16.58 13.98
C ALA A 147 -28.21 -16.31 13.03
N SER A 148 -29.06 -15.34 13.36
CA SER A 148 -30.17 -14.91 12.50
C SER A 148 -29.75 -14.06 11.29
N GLU A 149 -28.50 -13.61 11.26
CA GLU A 149 -28.02 -12.65 10.26
C GLU A 149 -27.26 -13.31 9.09
N TYR A 150 -27.06 -14.63 9.14
CA TYR A 150 -26.39 -15.38 8.07
C TYR A 150 -27.07 -15.24 6.71
N ASP A 151 -28.40 -15.24 6.66
CA ASP A 151 -29.13 -15.12 5.39
C ASP A 151 -28.85 -13.75 4.74
N ALA A 152 -28.83 -12.68 5.53
CA ALA A 152 -28.53 -11.33 5.05
C ALA A 152 -27.08 -11.20 4.54
N LEU A 153 -26.12 -11.80 5.25
CA LEU A 153 -24.73 -11.86 4.80
C LEU A 153 -24.58 -12.65 3.48
N ILE A 154 -25.29 -13.78 3.34
CA ILE A 154 -25.21 -14.63 2.15
C ILE A 154 -25.82 -13.94 0.92
N GLU A 155 -26.93 -13.22 1.12
CA GLU A 155 -27.64 -12.53 0.04
C GLU A 155 -26.80 -11.38 -0.54
N ASP A 156 -26.26 -10.50 0.32
CA ASP A 156 -25.38 -9.42 -0.09
C ASP A 156 -24.27 -9.15 0.95
N PRO A 157 -23.09 -9.77 0.77
CA PRO A 157 -21.97 -9.56 1.68
C PRO A 157 -21.50 -8.10 1.75
N SER A 158 -21.70 -7.32 0.68
CA SER A 158 -21.23 -5.93 0.64
C SER A 158 -22.16 -5.02 1.44
N ASP A 159 -23.47 -5.13 1.22
CA ASP A 159 -24.46 -4.35 1.97
C ASP A 159 -24.41 -4.67 3.46
N PHE A 160 -24.31 -5.96 3.80
CA PHE A 160 -24.12 -6.41 5.18
C PHE A 160 -22.88 -5.79 5.81
N SER A 161 -21.76 -5.75 5.08
CA SER A 161 -20.50 -5.18 5.55
C SER A 161 -20.51 -3.67 5.79
N PHE A 162 -21.45 -2.93 5.20
CA PHE A 162 -21.54 -1.47 5.40
C PHE A 162 -22.62 -1.07 6.40
N ARG A 163 -23.64 -1.90 6.61
CA ARG A 163 -24.80 -1.55 7.44
C ARG A 163 -24.83 -2.26 8.79
N VAL A 164 -24.26 -3.45 8.85
CA VAL A 164 -24.28 -4.30 10.05
C VAL A 164 -22.91 -4.33 10.71
N LEU A 165 -21.83 -4.51 9.92
CA LEU A 165 -20.43 -4.42 10.35
C LEU A 165 -19.94 -2.97 10.51
#